data_AF-A0A1B7NMH8-F1
#
_entry.id   AF-A0A1B7NMH8-F1
#
_cell.length_a   1.000
_cell.length_b   1.000
_cell.length_c   1.000
_cell.angle_alpha   90.00
_cell.angle_beta   90.00
_cell.angle_gamma   90.00
#
_symmetry.space_group_name_H-M   'P 1'
#
loop_
_entity.id
_entity.type
_entity.pdbx_description
1 polymer ?
#
loop_
_entity_poly.entity_id
_entity_poly.type
_entity_poly.pdbx_seq_one_letter_code
_entity_poly.pdbx_strand_id
1 'polypeptide(L)'
;MSTTVVSHGSLKVFHNNENPGYARDCIRDLNRSRCEIRAYCRLKWFKICDSDTVPNFYDFMLAIDPANCASYLDVFQHDTDFPCVILIEYLSNPLIMNCVTYTTECMQKAVIGIQQIHLALVKHNNPYSKNILIVPDDQKRII
;
A
#
# COMPACT_ATOMS: atom_id res chain seq x y z
N MET A 1 30.17 -9.38 11.02
CA MET A 1 29.57 -8.06 10.74
C MET A 1 28.10 -8.30 10.47
N SER A 2 27.23 -8.08 11.46
CA SER A 2 25.78 -8.11 11.22
C SER A 2 25.38 -6.76 10.64
N THR A 3 25.11 -6.72 9.34
CA THR A 3 24.43 -5.59 8.72
C THR A 3 22.99 -5.61 9.19
N THR A 4 22.68 -4.90 10.27
CA THR A 4 21.29 -4.59 10.63
C THR A 4 20.77 -3.66 9.54
N VAL A 5 20.06 -4.22 8.56
CA VAL A 5 19.25 -3.43 7.64
C VAL A 5 18.16 -2.79 8.49
N VAL A 6 18.29 -1.50 8.82
CA VAL A 6 17.18 -0.73 9.36
C VAL A 6 16.20 -0.55 8.22
N SER A 7 15.25 -1.48 8.10
CA SER A 7 14.12 -1.33 7.18
C SER A 7 13.30 -0.15 7.67
N HIS A 8 13.42 0.99 7.00
CA HIS A 8 12.55 2.14 7.28
C HIS A 8 11.14 1.75 6.82
N GLY A 9 10.18 1.81 7.74
CA GLY A 9 8.77 1.53 7.47
C GLY A 9 7.97 2.82 7.32
N SER A 10 6.90 2.78 6.53
CA SER A 10 5.92 3.83 6.41
C SER A 10 4.58 3.34 6.96
N LEU A 11 3.91 4.18 7.76
CA LEU A 11 2.58 3.92 8.29
C LEU A 11 1.54 4.60 7.40
N LYS A 12 0.65 3.79 6.82
CA LYS A 12 -0.55 4.28 6.16
C LYS A 12 -1.72 4.16 7.12
N VAL A 13 -2.18 5.30 7.63
CA VAL A 13 -3.27 5.40 8.61
C VAL A 13 -4.57 5.77 7.89
N PHE A 14 -5.67 5.11 8.24
CA PHE A 14 -6.98 5.29 7.61
C PHE A 14 -7.96 5.91 8.59
N HIS A 15 -8.60 7.01 8.18
CA HIS A 15 -9.87 7.43 8.78
C HIS A 15 -10.92 6.35 8.47
N ASN A 16 -11.51 5.78 9.51
CA ASN A 16 -12.55 4.76 9.38
C ASN A 16 -13.95 5.27 9.66
N ASN A 17 -14.10 6.59 9.83
CA ASN A 17 -15.38 7.26 10.01
C ASN A 17 -16.37 6.80 8.94
N GLU A 18 -17.59 6.51 9.36
CA GLU A 18 -18.69 6.14 8.47
C GLU A 18 -18.41 4.88 7.66
N ASN A 19 -18.02 3.79 8.35
CA ASN A 19 -17.80 2.49 7.73
C ASN A 19 -18.97 2.10 6.80
N PRO A 20 -18.78 2.10 5.47
CA PRO A 20 -19.86 1.89 4.51
C PRO A 20 -20.34 0.43 4.48
N GLY A 21 -19.64 -0.46 5.19
CA GLY A 21 -20.00 -1.86 5.28
C GLY A 21 -19.82 -2.59 3.95
N TYR A 22 -20.82 -3.37 3.58
CA TYR A 22 -20.87 -4.09 2.32
C TYR A 22 -21.81 -3.39 1.33
N ALA A 23 -21.53 -3.54 0.04
CA ALA A 23 -22.44 -3.12 -1.01
C ALA A 23 -23.79 -3.84 -0.88
N ARG A 24 -24.82 -3.35 -1.59
CA ARG A 24 -26.17 -3.93 -1.59
C ARG A 24 -26.21 -5.41 -2.00
N ASP A 25 -25.21 -5.86 -2.75
CA ASP A 25 -25.03 -7.27 -3.14
C ASP A 25 -24.51 -8.15 -2.00
N CYS A 26 -24.15 -7.58 -0.85
CA CYS A 26 -23.55 -8.23 0.32
C CYS A 26 -22.24 -8.99 0.04
N ILE A 27 -21.65 -8.82 -1.14
CA ILE A 27 -20.43 -9.51 -1.58
C ILE A 27 -19.25 -8.54 -1.49
N ARG A 28 -19.41 -7.34 -2.05
CA ARG A 28 -18.32 -6.37 -2.13
C ARG A 28 -18.21 -5.57 -0.85
N ASP A 29 -17.06 -5.70 -0.23
CA ASP A 29 -16.67 -4.88 0.90
C ASP A 29 -16.37 -3.45 0.42
N LEU A 30 -17.00 -2.45 1.02
CA LEU A 30 -16.81 -1.04 0.69
C LEU A 30 -15.86 -0.34 1.66
N ASN A 31 -15.47 -1.00 2.74
CA ASN A 31 -14.56 -0.41 3.71
C ASN A 31 -13.14 -0.38 3.13
N ARG A 32 -12.60 0.84 2.96
CA ARG A 32 -11.31 1.07 2.32
C ARG A 32 -10.16 0.37 3.04
N SER A 33 -10.06 0.52 4.36
CA SER A 33 -8.96 -0.06 5.13
C SER A 33 -9.00 -1.58 5.12
N ARG A 34 -10.20 -2.17 5.26
CA ARG A 34 -10.40 -3.63 5.19
C ARG A 34 -10.07 -4.20 3.81
N CYS A 35 -10.49 -3.53 2.75
CA CYS A 35 -10.16 -3.92 1.37
C CYS A 35 -8.65 -3.86 1.12
N GLU A 36 -7.97 -2.80 1.57
CA GLU A 36 -6.54 -2.63 1.35
C GLU A 36 -5.70 -3.62 2.18
N ILE A 37 -6.06 -3.85 3.45
CA ILE A 37 -5.43 -4.88 4.30
C ILE A 37 -5.58 -6.26 3.64
N ARG A 38 -6.79 -6.62 3.18
CA ARG A 38 -7.02 -7.89 2.48
C ARG A 38 -6.19 -8.01 1.20
N ALA A 39 -6.02 -6.93 0.45
CA ALA A 39 -5.19 -6.90 -0.74
C ALA A 39 -3.71 -7.19 -0.40
N TYR A 40 -3.13 -6.49 0.58
CA TYR A 40 -1.75 -6.74 1.01
C TYR A 40 -1.54 -8.14 1.60
N CYS A 41 -2.49 -8.66 2.38
CA CYS A 41 -2.44 -10.04 2.86
C CYS A 41 -2.43 -11.05 1.71
N ARG A 42 -3.22 -10.83 0.65
CA ARG A 42 -3.19 -11.66 -0.56
C ARG A 42 -1.85 -11.54 -1.29
N LEU A 43 -1.37 -10.32 -1.53
CA LEU A 43 -0.09 -10.09 -2.21
C LEU A 43 1.07 -10.78 -1.47
N LYS A 44 1.11 -10.70 -0.14
CA LYS A 44 2.10 -11.40 0.69
C LYS A 44 1.95 -12.92 0.63
N TRP A 45 0.72 -13.44 0.67
CA TRP A 45 0.45 -14.87 0.54
C TRP A 45 0.95 -15.46 -0.79
N PHE A 46 0.77 -14.72 -1.89
CA PHE A 46 1.24 -15.11 -3.23
C PHE A 46 2.70 -14.70 -3.51
N LYS A 47 3.43 -14.17 -2.52
CA LYS A 47 4.83 -13.71 -2.64
C LYS A 47 5.06 -12.61 -3.69
N ILE A 48 4.03 -11.80 -3.98
CA ILE A 48 4.15 -10.65 -4.89
C ILE A 48 4.92 -9.50 -4.24
N CYS A 49 4.91 -9.40 -2.90
CA CYS A 49 5.76 -8.43 -2.20
C CYS A 49 7.26 -8.67 -2.44
N ASP A 50 7.66 -9.92 -2.70
CA ASP A 50 9.05 -10.29 -2.94
C ASP A 50 9.50 -10.02 -4.39
N SER A 51 8.58 -9.61 -5.28
CA SER A 51 8.83 -9.41 -6.71
C SER A 51 9.11 -7.95 -7.10
N ASP A 52 9.44 -7.09 -6.13
CA ASP A 52 9.71 -5.65 -6.29
C ASP A 52 8.59 -4.83 -6.95
N THR A 53 7.43 -5.45 -7.17
CA THR A 53 6.28 -4.91 -7.91
C THR A 53 5.36 -4.07 -7.05
N VAL A 54 5.34 -4.34 -5.75
CA VAL A 54 4.55 -3.63 -4.75
C VAL A 54 5.46 -3.28 -3.58
N PRO A 55 5.10 -2.36 -2.68
CA PRO A 55 5.85 -2.15 -1.45
C PRO A 55 5.85 -3.43 -0.61
N ASN A 56 6.95 -3.71 0.10
CA ASN A 56 6.94 -4.79 1.08
C ASN A 56 5.88 -4.53 2.15
N PHE A 57 5.09 -5.56 2.46
CA PHE A 57 4.06 -5.50 3.49
C PHE A 57 4.57 -6.15 4.78
N TYR A 58 4.70 -5.34 5.83
CA TYR A 58 5.22 -5.82 7.10
C TYR A 58 4.09 -6.31 7.99
N ASP A 59 3.15 -5.42 8.35
CA ASP A 59 2.05 -5.74 9.27
C ASP A 59 0.88 -4.76 9.15
N PHE A 60 -0.20 -5.02 9.88
CA PHE A 60 -1.34 -4.12 10.03
C PHE A 60 -1.87 -4.14 11.47
N MET A 61 -2.52 -3.06 11.87
CA MET A 61 -3.17 -2.93 13.16
C MET A 61 -4.59 -2.40 12.96
N LEU A 62 -5.53 -2.93 13.73
CA LEU A 62 -6.94 -2.57 13.66
C LEU A 62 -7.31 -1.76 14.90
N ALA A 63 -8.14 -0.74 14.70
CA ALA A 63 -8.72 0.06 15.78
C ALA A 63 -7.67 0.56 16.80
N ILE A 64 -6.61 1.21 16.29
CA ILE A 64 -5.60 1.80 17.15
C ILE A 64 -6.22 2.99 17.88
N ASP A 65 -6.13 2.98 19.21
CA ASP A 65 -6.45 4.15 20.02
C ASP A 65 -5.40 5.26 19.79
N PRO A 66 -5.78 6.40 19.17
CA PRO A 66 -4.84 7.50 18.90
C PRO A 66 -4.21 8.06 20.18
N ALA A 67 -4.88 7.98 21.33
CA ALA A 67 -4.36 8.49 22.60
C ALA A 67 -3.16 7.69 23.14
N ASN A 68 -3.00 6.44 22.69
CA ASN A 68 -1.84 5.60 23.04
C ASN A 68 -0.64 5.84 22.12
N CYS A 69 -0.79 6.68 21.09
CA CYS A 69 0.27 7.06 20.19
C CYS A 69 0.79 8.46 20.58
N ALA A 70 2.04 8.76 20.22
CA ALA A 70 2.55 10.13 20.31
C ALA A 70 1.74 11.06 19.38
N SER A 71 2.04 12.36 19.42
CA SER A 71 1.29 13.41 18.70
C SER A 71 1.14 13.22 17.18
N TYR A 72 1.80 12.23 16.59
CA TYR A 72 1.69 11.86 15.17
C TYR A 72 0.27 11.44 14.75
N LEU A 73 -0.58 10.97 15.66
CA LEU A 73 -1.97 10.57 15.36
C LEU A 73 -3.02 11.56 15.89
N ASP A 74 -2.64 12.77 16.29
CA ASP A 74 -3.57 13.75 16.86
C ASP A 74 -4.74 14.09 15.91
N VAL A 75 -4.49 14.04 14.60
CA VAL A 75 -5.49 14.27 13.54
C VAL A 75 -6.66 13.28 13.60
N PHE A 76 -6.47 12.11 14.22
CA PHE A 76 -7.46 11.04 14.35
C PHE A 76 -8.19 11.04 15.70
N GLN A 77 -7.83 11.92 16.65
CA GLN A 77 -8.46 11.93 17.98
C GLN A 77 -9.97 12.21 17.97
N HIS A 78 -10.46 12.86 16.91
CA HIS A 78 -11.87 13.21 16.75
C HIS A 78 -12.62 12.30 15.77
N ASP A 79 -11.98 11.23 15.30
CA ASP A 79 -12.66 10.21 14.51
C ASP A 79 -13.69 9.47 15.38
N THR A 80 -14.85 9.18 14.79
CA THR A 80 -15.91 8.41 15.45
C THR A 80 -15.47 6.96 15.69
N ASP A 81 -14.71 6.40 14.74
CA ASP A 81 -14.19 5.03 14.79
C ASP A 81 -12.66 5.06 14.82
N PHE A 82 -12.04 4.19 15.61
CA PHE A 82 -10.58 4.13 15.69
C PHE A 82 -9.93 3.78 14.32
N PRO A 83 -8.81 4.42 13.98
CA PRO A 83 -8.13 4.19 12.72
C PRO A 83 -7.57 2.77 12.60
N CYS A 84 -7.50 2.30 11.36
CA CYS A 84 -6.70 1.13 10.99
C CYS A 84 -5.39 1.61 10.39
N VAL A 85 -4.35 0.78 10.51
CA VAL A 85 -3.01 1.11 10.01
C VAL A 85 -2.42 -0.06 9.26
N ILE A 86 -1.71 0.23 8.18
CA ILE A 86 -0.87 -0.72 7.44
C ILE A 86 0.57 -0.21 7.53
N LEU A 87 1.49 -1.09 7.95
CA LEU A 87 2.92 -0.87 7.95
C LEU A 87 3.52 -1.49 6.69
N ILE A 88 4.06 -0.64 5.82
CA ILE A 88 4.67 -1.01 4.55
C ILE A 88 6.09 -0.46 4.45
N GLU A 89 6.79 -0.86 3.41
CA GLU A 89 8.08 -0.31 3.03
C GLU A 89 8.04 1.21 2.84
N TYR A 90 9.02 1.89 3.42
CA TYR A 90 9.30 3.27 3.08
C TYR A 90 10.10 3.34 1.77
N LEU A 91 9.55 4.02 0.77
CA LEU A 91 10.25 4.26 -0.49
C LEU A 91 11.01 5.58 -0.40
N SER A 92 12.33 5.53 -0.55
CA SER A 92 13.16 6.74 -0.52
C SER A 92 13.11 7.47 -1.87
N ASN A 93 12.70 8.74 -1.85
CA ASN A 93 12.65 9.64 -3.02
C ASN A 93 11.97 9.04 -4.28
N PRO A 94 10.74 8.47 -4.17
CA PRO A 94 10.06 7.91 -5.32
C PRO A 94 9.68 9.03 -6.32
N LEU A 95 9.84 8.74 -7.61
CA LEU A 95 9.40 9.60 -8.70
C LEU A 95 8.06 9.10 -9.22
N ILE A 96 7.11 10.01 -9.42
CA ILE A 96 5.83 9.66 -10.03
C ILE A 96 6.03 9.43 -11.53
N MET A 97 5.42 8.39 -12.10
CA MET A 97 5.39 8.20 -13.54
C MET A 97 4.52 9.26 -14.23
N ASN A 98 5.12 10.03 -15.14
CA ASN A 98 4.47 11.07 -15.92
C ASN A 98 5.15 11.22 -17.30
N CYS A 99 4.74 12.20 -18.10
CA CYS A 99 5.28 12.41 -19.45
C CYS A 99 6.78 12.72 -19.52
N VAL A 100 7.42 13.06 -18.40
CA VAL A 100 8.86 13.37 -18.30
C VAL A 100 9.66 12.18 -17.77
N THR A 101 9.13 11.48 -16.76
CA THR A 101 9.80 10.34 -16.10
C THR A 101 9.53 9.00 -16.78
N TYR A 102 8.60 8.97 -17.72
CA TYR A 102 8.23 7.78 -18.48
C TYR A 102 9.39 7.26 -19.34
N THR A 103 9.54 5.93 -19.35
CA THR A 103 10.28 5.18 -20.36
C THR A 103 9.50 3.94 -20.75
N THR A 104 9.77 3.39 -21.94
CA THR A 104 9.15 2.14 -22.40
C THR A 104 9.40 0.98 -21.43
N GLU A 105 10.62 0.91 -20.86
CA GLU A 105 10.98 -0.13 -19.88
C GLU A 105 10.15 0.01 -18.59
N CYS A 106 10.00 1.24 -18.06
CA CYS A 106 9.20 1.48 -16.87
C CYS A 106 7.73 1.06 -17.08
N MET A 107 7.17 1.33 -18.26
CA MET A 107 5.79 0.94 -18.58
C MET A 107 5.64 -0.58 -18.73
N GLN A 108 6.61 -1.25 -19.35
CA GLN A 108 6.60 -2.72 -19.44
C GLN A 108 6.63 -3.36 -18.04
N LYS A 109 7.49 -2.86 -17.15
CA LYS A 109 7.54 -3.28 -15.75
C LYS A 109 6.22 -3.04 -15.02
N ALA A 110 5.58 -1.88 -15.22
CA ALA A 110 4.27 -1.58 -14.63
C ALA A 110 3.16 -2.54 -15.13
N VAL A 111 3.14 -2.86 -16.43
CA VAL A 111 2.18 -3.81 -17.01
C VAL A 111 2.37 -5.22 -16.43
N ILE A 112 3.62 -5.69 -16.36
CA ILE A 112 3.95 -6.97 -15.72
C ILE A 112 3.50 -6.95 -14.26
N GLY A 113 3.74 -5.83 -13.57
CA GLY A 113 3.36 -5.67 -12.18
C GLY A 113 1.85 -5.80 -11.94
N ILE A 114 1.04 -5.14 -12.77
CA ILE A 114 -0.42 -5.26 -12.73
C ILE A 114 -0.86 -6.70 -13.01
N GLN A 115 -0.21 -7.41 -13.93
CA GLN A 115 -0.50 -8.82 -14.19
C GLN A 115 -0.22 -9.70 -12.98
N GLN A 116 0.91 -9.48 -12.28
CA GLN A 116 1.24 -10.19 -11.04
C GLN A 116 0.23 -9.93 -9.92
N ILE A 117 -0.23 -8.68 -9.77
CA ILE A 117 -1.29 -8.31 -8.83
C ILE A 117 -2.58 -9.08 -9.15
N HIS A 118 -2.96 -9.19 -10.42
CA HIS A 118 -4.14 -9.95 -10.85
C HIS A 118 -4.00 -11.46 -10.58
N LEU A 119 -2.81 -12.03 -10.75
CA LEU A 119 -2.55 -13.45 -10.43
C LEU A 119 -2.72 -13.75 -8.94
N ALA A 120 -2.48 -12.77 -8.06
CA ALA A 120 -2.77 -12.85 -6.63
C ALA A 120 -4.26 -12.64 -6.28
N LEU A 121 -5.15 -12.58 -7.28
CA LEU A 121 -6.59 -12.35 -7.14
C LEU A 121 -6.92 -10.97 -6.53
N VAL A 122 -6.03 -9.99 -6.73
CA VAL A 122 -6.23 -8.60 -6.31
C VAL A 122 -6.45 -7.75 -7.56
N LYS A 123 -7.37 -6.80 -7.50
CA LYS A 123 -7.57 -5.81 -8.56
C LYS A 123 -7.06 -4.45 -8.08
N HIS A 124 -6.07 -3.88 -8.76
CA HIS A 124 -5.51 -2.57 -8.40
C HIS A 124 -6.57 -1.44 -8.49
N ASN A 125 -7.51 -1.55 -9.44
CA ASN A 125 -8.67 -0.67 -9.63
C ASN A 125 -8.36 0.82 -9.95
N ASN A 126 -7.10 1.25 -9.89
CA ASN A 126 -6.67 2.64 -10.10
C ASN A 126 -5.24 2.76 -10.68
N PRO A 127 -4.90 2.08 -11.80
CA PRO A 127 -3.54 2.01 -12.32
C PRO A 127 -3.09 3.27 -13.10
N TYR A 128 -3.60 4.45 -12.73
CA TYR A 128 -3.16 5.70 -13.37
C TYR A 128 -1.69 5.97 -13.03
N SER A 129 -0.97 6.61 -13.96
CA SER A 129 0.46 6.86 -13.84
C SER A 129 0.86 7.58 -12.55
N LYS A 130 -0.02 8.42 -11.99
CA LYS A 130 0.19 9.09 -10.69
C LYS A 130 0.35 8.15 -9.49
N ASN A 131 -0.14 6.91 -9.62
CA ASN A 131 -0.04 5.88 -8.59
C ASN A 131 1.05 4.84 -8.92
N ILE A 132 1.80 5.05 -10.02
CA ILE A 132 2.94 4.22 -10.39
C ILE A 132 4.20 5.00 -10.01
N LEU A 133 5.00 4.44 -9.12
CA LEU A 133 6.19 5.03 -8.55
C LEU A 133 7.43 4.38 -9.14
N ILE A 134 8.39 5.21 -9.54
CA ILE A 134 9.71 4.82 -9.99
C ILE A 134 10.66 5.10 -8.83
N VAL A 135 11.27 4.06 -8.27
CA VAL A 135 12.27 4.20 -7.21
C VAL A 135 13.65 4.19 -7.87
N PRO A 136 14.39 5.32 -7.88
CA PRO A 136 15.72 5.41 -8.47
C PRO A 136 16.75 4.76 -7.54
N ASP A 137 16.70 3.44 -7.46
CA ASP A 137 17.75 2.60 -6.87
C ASP A 137 18.53 1.89 -7.99
N ASP A 138 19.57 1.11 -7.65
CA ASP A 138 20.46 0.43 -8.60
C ASP A 138 19.73 -0.39 -9.69
N GLN A 139 18.50 -0.85 -9.43
CA GLN A 139 17.68 -1.64 -10.37
C GLN A 139 16.46 -0.90 -10.96
N LYS A 140 16.24 0.38 -10.62
CA LYS A 140 15.05 1.18 -11.01
C LYS A 140 13.75 0.38 -10.88
N ARG A 141 13.34 0.19 -9.64
CA ARG A 141 12.13 -0.54 -9.27
C ARG A 141 10.88 0.27 -9.63
N ILE A 142 9.83 -0.42 -10.10
CA ILE A 142 8.53 0.15 -10.47
C ILE A 142 7.47 -0.45 -9.56
N ILE A 143 6.74 0.41 -8.86
CA ILE A 143 5.76 0.06 -7.83
C ILE A 143 4.41 0.65 -8.16
#